data_AF-A0A0F9HKS2-F1
#
_entry.id   AF-A0A0F9HKS2-F1
#
_cell.length_a   1.000
_cell.length_b   1.000
_cell.length_c   1.000
_cell.angle_alpha   90.00
_cell.angle_beta   90.00
_cell.angle_gamma   90.00
#
_symmetry.space_group_name_H-M   'P 1'
#
loop_
_entity.id
_entity.type
_entity.pdbx_description
1 polymer ?
#
loop_
_entity_poly.entity_id
_entity_poly.type
_entity_poly.pdbx_seq_one_letter_code
_entity_poly.pdbx_strand_id
1 'polypeptide(L)'
;MNQFRHQTLRIAYLRDQRRWSFARIAKAMDMQIYAVRSRYHRHKIQEEKAEAAVLVGQDARRMCLMCRKDFDSQWPGERICKSCKMKPAYRSGSDFDTPAVWGR
;
A
#
# COMPACT_ATOMS: atom_id res chain seq x y z
N MET A 1 -22.17 -53.84 11.92
CA MET A 1 -22.67 -53.39 10.60
C MET A 1 -22.23 -51.95 10.27
N ASN A 2 -20.92 -51.67 10.12
CA ASN A 2 -20.47 -50.31 9.71
C ASN A 2 -19.15 -50.21 8.93
N GLN A 3 -18.40 -51.31 8.72
CA GLN A 3 -17.13 -51.26 7.99
C GLN A 3 -17.28 -51.33 6.45
N PHE A 4 -18.36 -51.91 5.93
CA PHE A 4 -18.57 -52.08 4.48
C PHE A 4 -18.95 -50.79 3.74
N ARG A 5 -19.51 -49.77 4.42
CA ARG A 5 -19.90 -48.50 3.79
C ARG A 5 -18.71 -47.57 3.52
N HIS A 6 -17.61 -47.69 4.26
CA HIS A 6 -16.42 -46.87 4.06
C HIS A 6 -15.53 -47.35 2.91
N GLN A 7 -15.52 -48.66 2.61
CA GLN A 7 -14.72 -49.19 1.49
C GLN A 7 -15.31 -48.85 0.12
N THR A 8 -16.64 -48.78 -0.02
CA THR A 8 -17.31 -48.45 -1.30
C THR A 8 -17.16 -46.98 -1.69
N LEU A 9 -17.17 -46.06 -0.73
CA LEU A 9 -16.97 -44.63 -1.00
C LEU A 9 -15.56 -44.31 -1.51
N ARG A 10 -14.53 -45.04 -1.02
CA ARG A 10 -13.14 -44.87 -1.45
C ARG A 10 -12.91 -45.41 -2.88
N ILE A 11 -13.61 -46.50 -3.26
CA ILE A 11 -13.55 -47.06 -4.62
C ILE A 11 -14.31 -46.19 -5.63
N ALA A 12 -15.45 -45.57 -5.24
CA ALA A 12 -16.18 -44.64 -6.10
C ALA A 12 -15.37 -43.37 -6.41
N TYR A 13 -14.68 -42.81 -5.39
CA TYR A 13 -13.77 -41.68 -5.55
C TYR A 13 -12.59 -41.99 -6.49
N LEU A 14 -12.02 -43.20 -6.42
CA LEU A 14 -10.91 -43.63 -7.28
C LEU A 14 -11.35 -44.06 -8.70
N ARG A 15 -12.61 -44.49 -8.90
CA ARG A 15 -13.17 -44.79 -10.24
C ARG A 15 -13.54 -43.51 -11.01
N ASP A 16 -13.92 -42.45 -10.31
CA ASP A 16 -14.25 -41.14 -10.90
C ASP A 16 -12.99 -40.39 -11.42
N GLN A 17 -11.83 -40.69 -10.86
CA GLN A 17 -10.55 -40.12 -11.31
C GLN A 17 -10.13 -40.55 -12.73
N ARG A 18 -10.68 -41.63 -13.29
CA ARG A 18 -10.35 -42.09 -14.66
C ARG A 18 -11.21 -41.45 -15.77
N ARG A 19 -12.14 -40.55 -15.43
CA ARG A 19 -13.10 -39.97 -16.38
C ARG A 19 -13.02 -38.45 -16.48
N TRP A 20 -11.89 -37.87 -16.11
CA TRP A 20 -11.60 -36.50 -16.46
C TRP A 20 -11.07 -36.51 -17.89
N SER A 21 -11.84 -35.94 -18.82
CA SER A 21 -11.30 -35.68 -20.15
C SER A 21 -10.03 -34.85 -20.02
N PHE A 22 -9.07 -35.02 -20.92
CA PHE A 22 -7.85 -34.21 -20.96
C PHE A 22 -8.15 -32.70 -20.84
N ALA A 23 -9.30 -32.25 -21.38
CA ALA A 23 -9.79 -30.88 -21.25
C ALA A 23 -10.11 -30.44 -19.80
N ARG A 24 -10.60 -31.32 -18.92
CA ARG A 24 -10.81 -30.99 -17.50
C ARG A 24 -9.49 -30.91 -16.73
N ILE A 25 -8.55 -31.82 -17.03
CA ILE A 25 -7.22 -31.81 -16.42
C ILE A 25 -6.46 -30.55 -16.84
N ALA A 26 -6.47 -30.22 -18.14
CA ALA A 26 -5.86 -29.01 -18.67
C ALA A 26 -6.43 -27.73 -18.03
N LYS A 27 -7.76 -27.59 -17.96
CA LYS A 27 -8.41 -26.44 -17.28
C LYS A 27 -8.04 -26.31 -15.81
N ALA A 28 -7.93 -27.43 -15.09
CA ALA A 28 -7.53 -27.42 -13.69
C ALA A 28 -6.06 -26.99 -13.52
N MET A 29 -5.17 -27.46 -14.40
CA MET A 29 -3.76 -27.04 -14.41
C MET A 29 -3.61 -25.57 -14.81
N ASP A 30 -4.34 -25.10 -15.82
CA ASP A 30 -4.37 -23.69 -16.22
C ASP A 30 -4.84 -22.79 -15.06
N MET A 31 -5.84 -23.25 -14.31
CA MET A 31 -6.30 -22.56 -13.09
C MET A 31 -5.23 -22.50 -12.00
N GLN A 32 -4.46 -23.57 -11.81
CA GLN A 32 -3.34 -23.59 -10.85
C GLN A 32 -2.21 -22.66 -11.30
N ILE A 33 -1.87 -22.67 -12.59
CA ILE A 33 -0.86 -21.78 -13.20
C ILE A 33 -1.30 -20.32 -13.06
N TYR A 34 -2.57 -20.01 -13.35
CA TYR A 34 -3.14 -18.69 -13.16
C TYR A 34 -3.12 -18.25 -11.68
N ALA A 35 -3.46 -19.14 -10.75
CA ALA A 35 -3.43 -18.85 -9.32
C ALA A 35 -2.01 -18.54 -8.83
N VAL A 36 -1.00 -19.27 -9.30
CA VAL A 36 0.41 -18.98 -8.99
C VAL A 36 0.85 -17.64 -9.61
N ARG A 37 0.56 -17.42 -10.90
CA ARG A 37 0.92 -16.17 -11.61
C ARG A 37 0.25 -14.94 -10.99
N SER A 38 -1.02 -15.05 -10.61
CA SER A 38 -1.75 -13.97 -9.93
C SER A 38 -1.21 -13.67 -8.53
N ARG A 39 -0.80 -14.69 -7.76
CA ARG A 39 -0.12 -14.49 -6.47
C ARG A 39 1.20 -13.75 -6.64
N TYR A 40 2.04 -14.22 -7.57
CA TYR A 40 3.31 -13.55 -7.88
C TYR A 40 3.09 -12.10 -8.31
N HIS A 41 2.13 -11.84 -9.20
CA HIS A 41 1.82 -10.48 -9.64
C HIS A 41 1.37 -9.59 -8.48
N ARG A 42 0.52 -10.09 -7.58
CA ARG A 42 0.11 -9.34 -6.38
C ARG A 42 1.29 -9.02 -5.47
N HIS A 43 2.18 -9.99 -5.22
CA HIS A 43 3.40 -9.76 -4.43
C HIS A 43 4.29 -8.69 -5.05
N LYS A 44 4.54 -8.78 -6.37
CA LYS A 44 5.36 -7.79 -7.08
C LYS A 44 4.78 -6.38 -7.00
N ILE A 45 3.46 -6.23 -7.17
CA ILE A 45 2.78 -4.93 -6.98
C ILE A 45 2.95 -4.41 -5.55
N GLN A 46 2.88 -5.29 -4.54
CA GLN A 46 3.05 -4.89 -3.15
C GLN A 46 4.47 -4.41 -2.85
N GLU A 47 5.48 -5.10 -3.38
CA GLU A 47 6.88 -4.70 -3.27
C GLU A 47 7.13 -3.33 -3.92
N GLU A 48 6.66 -3.13 -5.16
CA GLU A 48 6.78 -1.85 -5.88
C GLU A 48 6.07 -0.71 -5.13
N LYS A 49 4.90 -0.97 -4.53
CA LYS A 49 4.19 0.01 -3.70
C LYS A 49 4.94 0.33 -2.40
N ALA A 50 5.53 -0.66 -1.76
CA ALA A 50 6.29 -0.46 -0.53
C ALA A 50 7.55 0.38 -0.82
N GLU A 51 8.25 0.09 -1.91
CA GLU A 51 9.40 0.87 -2.36
C GLU A 51 9.00 2.32 -2.69
N ALA A 52 7.90 2.53 -3.42
CA ALA A 52 7.39 3.85 -3.72
C ALA A 52 6.98 4.63 -2.45
N ALA A 53 6.39 3.97 -1.46
CA ALA A 53 6.01 4.58 -0.19
C ALA A 53 7.24 5.07 0.61
N VAL A 54 8.34 4.31 0.58
CA VAL A 54 9.61 4.71 1.21
C VAL A 54 10.14 6.00 0.57
N LEU A 55 10.05 6.13 -0.76
CA LEU A 55 10.50 7.33 -1.47
C LEU A 55 9.63 8.56 -1.17
N VAL A 56 8.32 8.40 -1.05
CA VAL A 56 7.38 9.50 -0.76
C VAL A 56 7.47 9.98 0.70
N GLY A 57 7.94 9.12 1.61
CA GLY A 57 8.09 9.41 3.04
C GLY A 57 9.41 10.03 3.46
N GLN A 58 10.31 10.38 2.53
CA GLN A 58 11.58 11.01 2.90
C GLN A 58 11.34 12.48 3.28
N ASP A 59 11.70 12.83 4.52
CA ASP A 59 11.66 14.20 5.00
C ASP A 59 12.53 15.09 4.11
N ALA A 60 11.91 15.98 3.35
CA ALA A 60 12.63 16.92 2.50
C ALA A 60 13.02 18.16 3.31
N ARG A 61 14.30 18.54 3.26
CA ARG A 61 14.76 19.85 3.75
C ARG A 61 14.11 20.96 2.92
N ARG A 62 13.37 21.87 3.57
CA ARG A 62 12.67 22.97 2.92
C ARG A 62 12.79 24.26 3.70
N MET A 63 12.68 25.38 3.00
CA MET A 63 12.64 26.71 3.61
C MET A 63 11.21 27.06 4.06
N CYS A 64 11.05 27.49 5.31
CA CYS A 64 9.77 27.93 5.87
C CYS A 64 9.32 29.26 5.25
N LEU A 65 8.07 29.34 4.78
CA LEU A 65 7.56 30.58 4.16
C LEU A 65 7.38 31.73 5.17
N MET A 66 7.23 31.43 6.47
CA MET A 66 7.01 32.45 7.49
C MET A 66 8.30 33.01 8.10
N CYS A 67 9.31 32.17 8.34
CA CYS A 67 10.56 32.60 9.00
C CYS A 67 11.81 32.42 8.14
N ARG A 68 11.67 31.87 6.93
CA ARG A 68 12.76 31.61 5.96
C ARG A 68 13.90 30.72 6.49
N LYS A 69 13.66 29.98 7.58
CA LYS A 69 14.59 28.97 8.10
C LYS A 69 14.32 27.62 7.46
N ASP A 70 15.38 26.85 7.25
CA ASP A 70 15.27 25.47 6.80
C ASP A 70 14.67 24.59 7.91
N PHE A 71 13.83 23.64 7.49
CA PHE A 71 13.23 22.63 8.35
C PHE A 71 13.00 21.33 7.58
N ASP A 72 12.95 20.21 8.29
CA ASP A 72 12.62 18.90 7.73
C ASP A 72 11.10 18.79 7.57
N SER A 73 10.63 18.59 6.34
CA SER A 73 9.20 18.54 6.02
C SER A 73 8.68 17.11 6.07
N GLN A 74 7.68 16.86 6.91
CA GLN A 74 7.10 15.53 7.12
C GLN A 74 6.24 15.03 5.97
N TRP A 75 5.80 15.93 5.09
CA TRP A 75 5.05 15.56 3.88
C TRP A 75 5.28 16.57 2.75
N PRO A 76 5.03 16.16 1.48
CA PRO A 76 5.26 17.01 0.33
C PRO A 76 4.51 18.35 0.30
N GLY A 77 3.46 18.51 1.10
CA GLY A 77 2.69 19.75 1.23
C GLY A 77 3.13 20.67 2.38
N GLU A 78 4.05 20.26 3.25
CA GLU A 78 4.45 21.08 4.39
C GLU A 78 5.39 22.22 3.96
N ARG A 79 4.98 23.47 4.24
CA ARG A 79 5.69 24.71 3.88
C ARG A 79 6.02 25.61 5.07
N ILE A 80 5.51 25.29 6.26
CA ILE A 80 5.68 26.08 7.48
C ILE A 80 6.25 25.17 8.55
N CYS A 81 7.37 25.58 9.17
CA CYS A 81 8.01 24.79 10.21
C CYS A 81 7.14 24.68 11.47
N LYS A 82 7.36 23.62 12.26
CA LYS A 82 6.63 23.36 13.51
C LYS A 82 6.58 24.56 14.46
N SER A 83 7.70 25.27 14.61
CA SER A 83 7.79 26.46 15.47
C SER A 83 6.88 27.60 15.00
N CYS A 84 6.78 27.81 13.68
CA CYS A 84 5.88 28.81 13.12
C CYS A 84 4.41 28.40 13.20
N LYS A 85 4.10 27.10 13.04
CA LYS A 85 2.74 26.58 13.22
C LYS A 85 2.18 26.80 14.63
N MET A 86 3.05 26.90 15.64
CA MET A 86 2.65 27.15 17.04
C MET A 86 2.40 28.64 17.33
N LYS A 87 2.85 29.55 16.48
CA LYS A 87 2.69 30.99 16.71
C LYS A 87 1.22 31.41 16.55
N PRO A 88 0.71 32.30 17.41
CA PRO A 88 -0.66 32.81 17.30
C PRO A 88 -0.97 33.38 15.91
N ALA A 89 -0.02 34.14 15.33
CA ALA A 89 -0.17 34.76 14.03
C ALA A 89 -0.45 33.75 12.89
N TYR A 90 0.05 32.50 12.97
CA TYR A 90 -0.25 31.47 11.98
C TYR A 90 -1.66 30.92 12.19
N ARG A 91 -2.09 30.80 13.45
CA ARG A 91 -3.41 30.27 13.84
C ARG A 91 -4.54 31.27 13.60
N SER A 92 -4.26 32.57 13.70
CA SER A 92 -5.21 33.64 13.47
C SER A 92 -5.41 33.98 11.99
N GLY A 93 -4.59 33.43 11.09
CA GLY A 93 -4.65 33.74 9.66
C GLY A 93 -4.34 35.21 9.36
N SER A 94 -3.65 35.91 10.26
CA SER A 94 -3.27 37.31 10.06
C SER A 94 -2.18 37.38 8.98
N ASP A 95 -2.44 38.14 7.91
CA ASP A 95 -1.54 38.30 6.78
C ASP A 95 -0.14 38.73 7.22
N PHE A 96 0.86 37.88 6.97
CA PHE A 96 2.26 38.11 7.30
C PHE A 96 2.97 39.12 6.37
N ASP A 97 2.27 39.63 5.36
CA ASP A 97 2.79 40.59 4.38
C ASP A 97 2.78 42.05 4.87
N THR A 98 2.37 42.31 6.10
CA THR A 98 2.60 43.62 6.71
C THR A 98 3.95 43.63 7.42
N PRO A 99 5.01 44.23 6.85
CA PRO A 99 6.21 44.50 7.62
C PRO A 99 5.82 45.37 8.82
N ALA A 100 6.00 44.82 10.02
CA ALA A 100 5.86 45.59 11.23
C ALA A 100 6.86 46.76 11.20
N VAL A 101 6.33 47.96 10.91
CA VAL A 101 6.72 49.26 11.46
C VAL A 101 8.20 49.64 11.30
N TRP A 102 8.52 50.45 10.28
CA TRP A 102 9.56 51.47 10.44
C TRP A 102 8.98 52.58 11.31
N GLY A 103 9.08 52.40 12.62
CA GLY A 103 8.78 53.43 13.59
C GLY A 103 10.00 54.35 13.75
N ARG A 104 9.85 55.59 13.27
CA ARG A 104 10.42 56.78 13.88
C ARG A 104 9.38 57.88 13.84
#